data_AF-A0A6G7BWV3-F1
#
_entry.id   AF-A0A6G7BWV3-F1
#
_cell.length_a   1.000
_cell.length_b   1.000
_cell.length_c   1.000
_cell.angle_alpha   90.00
_cell.angle_beta   90.00
_cell.angle_gamma   90.00
#
_symmetry.space_group_name_H-M   'P 1'
#
loop_
_entity.id
_entity.type
_entity.pdbx_description
1 polymer ?
#
loop_
_entity_poly.entity_id
_entity_poly.type
_entity_poly.pdbx_seq_one_letter_code
_entity_poly.pdbx_strand_id
1 'polypeptide(L)'
;MTDQFPTINSTLSPNELCKFIQAQYGLSDMSECAIIRLAMNHLYAVEDQAKLYVFKVYKHNWRTKPEIEEELGLLTHLKENSCEVANEPYRQVN
;
A
#
# COMPACT_ATOMS: atom_id res chain seq x y z
N MET A 1 -29.33 14.53 5.39
CA MET A 1 -28.41 14.64 4.23
C MET A 1 -27.16 15.30 4.75
N THR A 2 -26.01 14.64 4.61
CA THR A 2 -24.73 15.27 4.94
C THR A 2 -24.28 15.98 3.67
N ASP A 3 -24.43 17.29 3.62
CA ASP A 3 -23.78 18.08 2.58
C ASP A 3 -22.27 17.87 2.73
N GLN A 4 -21.67 17.11 1.81
CA GLN A 4 -20.24 16.86 1.82
C GLN A 4 -19.52 18.08 1.22
N PHE A 5 -18.75 18.76 2.06
CA PHE A 5 -17.90 19.85 1.62
C PHE A 5 -16.76 19.30 0.73
N PRO A 6 -16.39 19.97 -0.38
CA PRO A 6 -15.32 19.50 -1.25
C PRO A 6 -14.00 19.35 -0.50
N THR A 7 -13.37 18.19 -0.58
CA THR A 7 -12.06 17.91 0.03
C THR A 7 -10.95 17.88 -1.01
N ILE A 8 -9.80 18.47 -0.70
CA ILE A 8 -8.61 18.40 -1.56
C ILE A 8 -7.76 17.14 -1.30
N ASN A 9 -7.97 16.45 -0.18
CA ASN A 9 -7.35 15.17 0.14
C ASN A 9 -8.22 14.38 1.12
N SER A 10 -8.14 13.05 1.06
CA SER A 10 -8.79 12.15 2.01
C SER A 10 -7.75 11.15 2.53
N THR A 11 -7.66 11.00 3.85
CA THR A 11 -6.72 10.08 4.49
C THR A 11 -7.48 8.85 4.97
N LEU A 12 -7.04 7.66 4.54
CA LEU A 12 -7.62 6.41 5.01
C LEU A 12 -7.26 6.19 6.48
N SER A 13 -8.27 5.84 7.28
CA SER A 13 -8.07 5.42 8.67
C SER A 13 -7.19 4.18 8.71
N PRO A 14 -6.12 4.14 9.52
CA PRO A 14 -5.27 2.94 9.64
C PRO A 14 -6.07 1.70 10.05
N ASN A 15 -7.00 1.84 11.00
CA ASN A 15 -7.81 0.72 11.50
C ASN A 15 -8.73 0.15 10.42
N GLU A 16 -9.42 1.01 9.66
CA GLU A 16 -10.33 0.55 8.59
C GLU A 16 -9.56 0.02 7.39
N LEU A 17 -8.42 0.63 7.06
CA LEU A 17 -7.52 0.12 6.04
C LEU A 17 -6.95 -1.25 6.43
N CYS A 18 -6.64 -1.49 7.71
CA CYS A 18 -6.15 -2.77 8.17
C CYS A 18 -7.15 -3.90 7.92
N LYS A 19 -8.42 -3.69 8.26
CA LYS A 19 -9.50 -4.66 7.97
C LYS A 19 -9.58 -5.00 6.48
N PHE A 20 -9.43 -3.99 5.62
CA PHE A 20 -9.37 -4.22 4.17
C PHE A 20 -8.15 -5.07 3.78
N ILE A 21 -6.96 -4.72 4.27
CA ILE A 21 -5.72 -5.44 3.94
C ILE A 21 -5.76 -6.88 4.47
N GLN A 22 -6.29 -7.11 5.67
CA GLN A 22 -6.51 -8.45 6.26
C GLN A 22 -7.31 -9.33 5.31
N ALA A 23 -8.49 -8.87 4.91
CA ALA A 23 -9.36 -9.61 4.00
C ALA A 23 -8.72 -9.82 2.63
N GLN A 24 -8.02 -8.81 2.11
CA GLN A 24 -7.48 -8.81 0.75
C GLN A 24 -6.20 -9.66 0.59
N TYR A 25 -5.40 -9.78 1.65
CA TYR A 25 -4.10 -10.46 1.62
C TYR A 25 -4.00 -11.65 2.59
N GLY A 26 -5.08 -12.00 3.28
CA GLY A 26 -5.12 -13.14 4.21
C GLY A 26 -4.24 -12.95 5.45
N LEU A 27 -4.12 -11.71 5.95
CA LEU A 27 -3.40 -11.42 7.19
C LEU A 27 -4.27 -11.80 8.40
N SER A 28 -3.63 -12.03 9.55
CA SER A 28 -4.38 -12.40 10.75
C SER A 28 -5.22 -11.25 11.31
N ASP A 29 -6.24 -11.58 12.10
CA ASP A 29 -7.08 -10.60 12.80
C ASP A 29 -6.29 -9.74 13.80
N MET A 30 -5.07 -10.17 14.15
CA MET A 30 -4.15 -9.44 15.03
C MET A 30 -3.27 -8.44 14.28
N SER A 31 -3.39 -8.33 12.95
CA SER A 31 -2.54 -7.42 12.19
C SER A 31 -2.82 -5.96 12.55
N GLU A 32 -1.77 -5.17 12.71
CA GLU A 32 -1.86 -3.76 13.05
C GLU A 32 -1.38 -2.88 11.89
N CYS A 33 -2.02 -1.72 11.73
CA CYS A 33 -1.67 -0.78 10.69
C CYS A 33 -1.42 0.62 11.26
N ALA A 34 -0.32 1.24 10.84
CA ALA A 34 0.08 2.57 11.31
C ALA A 34 0.55 3.47 10.16
N ILE A 35 0.30 4.77 10.25
CA ILE A 35 0.80 5.73 9.25
C ILE A 35 2.31 5.90 9.40
N ILE A 36 3.04 5.70 8.31
CA ILE A 36 4.46 6.06 8.19
C ILE A 36 4.58 7.48 7.61
N ARG A 37 3.85 7.76 6.53
CA ARG A 37 3.97 9.02 5.78
C ARG A 37 2.70 9.33 4.99
N LEU A 38 2.25 10.58 5.02
CA LEU A 38 1.11 11.09 4.22
C LEU A 38 1.57 12.16 3.22
N ALA A 39 2.44 11.78 2.28
CA ALA A 39 3.01 12.72 1.31
C ALA A 39 2.39 12.52 -0.09
N MET A 40 3.20 12.36 -1.13
CA MET A 40 2.72 12.06 -2.49
C MET A 40 1.96 10.73 -2.55
N ASN A 41 2.42 9.73 -1.80
CA ASN A 41 1.71 8.51 -1.51
C ASN A 41 1.44 8.45 -0.01
N HIS A 42 0.36 7.80 0.40
CA HIS A 42 0.16 7.44 1.79
C HIS A 42 0.81 6.07 2.02
N LEU A 43 1.73 6.00 2.97
CA LEU A 43 2.44 4.79 3.34
C LEU A 43 2.00 4.37 4.73
N TYR A 44 1.59 3.11 4.84
CA TYR A 44 1.18 2.49 6.09
C TYR A 44 2.11 1.32 6.40
N ALA A 45 2.60 1.24 7.63
CA ALA A 45 3.19 0.03 8.17
C ALA A 45 2.04 -0.96 8.39
N VAL A 46 2.26 -2.22 8.04
CA VAL A 46 1.37 -3.33 8.34
C VAL A 46 2.19 -4.39 9.05
N GLU A 47 1.88 -4.67 10.30
CA GLU A 47 2.55 -5.70 11.09
C GLU A 47 1.61 -6.89 11.25
N ASP A 48 2.08 -8.09 10.92
CA ASP A 48 1.35 -9.34 11.12
C ASP A 48 2.31 -10.46 11.48
N GLN A 49 2.10 -11.15 12.61
CA GLN A 49 2.91 -12.30 13.05
C GLN A 49 4.44 -12.03 13.01
N ALA A 50 4.87 -10.88 13.53
CA ALA A 50 6.26 -10.41 13.51
C ALA A 50 6.86 -10.14 12.12
N LYS A 51 6.04 -10.08 11.07
CA LYS A 51 6.42 -9.61 9.74
C LYS A 51 5.94 -8.18 9.55
N LEU A 52 6.81 -7.35 8.98
CA LEU A 52 6.53 -5.97 8.68
C LEU A 52 6.43 -5.76 7.17
N TYR A 53 5.34 -5.16 6.74
CA TYR A 53 5.08 -4.77 5.36
C TYR A 53 4.86 -3.26 5.28
N VAL A 54 5.00 -2.72 4.07
CA VAL A 54 4.61 -1.35 3.75
C VAL A 54 3.50 -1.37 2.72
N PHE A 55 2.33 -0.87 3.09
CA PHE A 55 1.20 -0.70 2.18
C PHE A 55 1.21 0.71 1.59
N LYS A 56 1.34 0.81 0.27
CA LYS A 56 1.43 2.08 -0.47
C LYS A 56 0.09 2.37 -1.14
N VAL A 57 -0.53 3.48 -0.76
CA VAL A 57 -1.74 4.02 -1.40
C VAL A 57 -1.32 5.19 -2.28
N TYR A 58 -1.51 5.03 -3.59
CA TYR A 58 -1.32 6.11 -4.55
C TYR A 58 -2.48 7.11 -4.45
N LYS A 59 -2.16 8.40 -4.53
CA LYS A 59 -3.20 9.44 -4.62
C LYS A 59 -4.04 9.23 -5.87
N HIS A 60 -5.33 9.55 -5.75
CA HIS A 60 -6.27 9.46 -6.86
C HIS A 60 -5.75 10.26 -8.07
N ASN A 61 -5.76 9.63 -9.25
CA ASN A 61 -5.27 10.16 -10.52
C ASN A 61 -3.78 10.59 -10.55
N TRP A 62 -2.97 10.19 -9.56
CA TRP A 62 -1.53 10.49 -9.56
C TRP A 62 -0.71 9.50 -10.39
N ARG A 63 -1.17 8.23 -10.46
CA ARG A 63 -0.58 7.17 -11.28
C ARG A 63 -1.67 6.34 -11.94
N THR A 64 -1.37 5.84 -13.13
CA THR A 64 -2.16 4.87 -13.86
C THR A 64 -1.67 3.45 -13.55
N LYS A 65 -2.52 2.45 -13.82
CA LYS A 65 -2.14 1.04 -13.64
C LYS A 65 -0.89 0.64 -14.45
N PRO A 66 -0.76 0.99 -15.74
CA PRO A 66 0.47 0.70 -16.50
C PRO A 66 1.73 1.34 -15.90
N GLU A 67 1.67 2.59 -15.45
CA GLU A 67 2.82 3.24 -14.80
C GLU A 67 3.23 2.55 -13.49
N ILE A 68 2.26 2.00 -12.75
CA ILE A 68 2.53 1.20 -11.55
C ILE A 68 3.16 -0.13 -11.97
N GLU A 69 2.61 -0.82 -12.97
CA GLU A 69 3.15 -2.09 -13.46
C GLU A 69 4.60 -1.96 -13.95
N GLU A 70 4.94 -0.88 -14.65
CA GLU A 70 6.32 -0.58 -15.06
C GLU A 70 7.24 -0.30 -13.87
N GLU A 71 6.76 0.42 -12.84
CA GLU A 71 7.51 0.63 -11.58
C GLU A 71 7.83 -0.72 -10.91
N LEU A 72 6.85 -1.63 -10.85
CA LEU A 72 7.06 -2.97 -10.29
C LEU A 72 7.98 -3.82 -11.18
N GLY A 73 7.84 -3.73 -12.50
CA GLY A 73 8.71 -4.42 -13.47
C GLY A 73 10.17 -4.00 -13.33
N LEU A 74 10.44 -2.71 -13.17
CA LEU A 74 11.78 -2.20 -12.89
C LEU A 74 12.34 -2.74 -11.56
N LEU A 75 11.53 -2.76 -10.50
CA LEU A 75 11.97 -3.31 -9.20
C LEU A 75 12.32 -4.78 -9.30
N THR A 76 11.50 -5.58 -10.00
CA THR A 76 11.80 -7.00 -10.27
C THR A 76 13.10 -7.14 -11.05
N HIS A 77 13.27 -6.39 -12.14
CA HIS A 77 14.48 -6.43 -12.96
C HIS A 77 15.74 -6.07 -12.14
N LEU A 78 15.69 -5.03 -11.31
CA LEU A 78 16.81 -4.65 -10.45
C LEU A 78 17.13 -5.74 -9.43
N LYS A 79 16.11 -6.37 -8.84
CA LYS A 79 16.28 -7.47 -7.88
C LYS A 79 16.96 -8.69 -8.52
N GLU A 80 16.51 -9.07 -9.72
CA GLU A 80 17.10 -10.17 -10.51
C GLU A 80 18.57 -9.89 -10.85
N ASN A 81 18.94 -8.63 -11.02
CA ASN A 81 20.30 -8.18 -11.28
C ASN A 81 21.08 -7.85 -9.99
N SER A 82 20.70 -8.44 -8.85
CA SER A 82 21.39 -8.34 -7.55
C SER A 82 21.56 -6.91 -7.01
N CYS A 83 20.69 -5.97 -7.41
CA CYS A 83 20.66 -4.64 -6.82
C CYS A 83 19.91 -4.67 -5.48
N GLU A 84 20.36 -3.86 -4.51
CA GLU A 84 19.68 -3.67 -3.24
C GLU A 84 18.42 -2.83 -3.41
N VAL A 85 17.31 -3.53 -3.67
CA VAL A 85 15.95 -2.96 -3.72
C VAL A 85 15.06 -3.70 -2.73
N ALA A 86 13.92 -3.07 -2.40
CA ALA A 86 12.87 -3.74 -1.63
C ALA A 86 12.50 -5.09 -2.28
N ASN A 87 12.14 -6.06 -1.45
CA ASN A 87 11.74 -7.39 -1.94
C ASN A 87 10.52 -7.29 -2.87
N GLU A 88 10.29 -8.37 -3.62
CA GLU A 88 9.26 -8.42 -4.65
C GLU A 88 7.90 -7.92 -4.09
N PRO A 89 7.27 -6.96 -4.76
CA PRO A 89 6.00 -6.42 -4.32
C PRO A 89 4.95 -7.54 -4.30
N TYR A 90 4.23 -7.66 -3.18
CA TYR A 90 3.20 -8.68 -3.03
C TYR A 90 2.06 -8.42 -4.03
N ARG A 91 1.98 -9.25 -5.06
CA ARG A 91 0.89 -9.20 -6.04
C ARG A 91 -0.24 -10.07 -5.51
N GLN A 92 -1.47 -9.57 -5.57
CA GLN A 92 -2.59 -10.47 -5.49
C GLN A 92 -2.58 -11.39 -6.71
N VAL A 93 -2.65 -12.69 -6.45
CA VAL A 93 -3.01 -13.67 -7.47
C VAL A 93 -4.55 -13.69 -7.47
N ASN A 94 -5.15 -13.02 -8.44
CA ASN A 94 -6.55 -13.25 -8.79
C ASN A 94 -6.64 -14.43 -9.74
#